data_AF-A0A535J8T4-F1
#
_entry.id   AF-A0A535J8T4-F1
#
_cell.length_a   1.000
_cell.length_b   1.000
_cell.length_c   1.000
_cell.angle_alpha   90.00
_cell.angle_beta   90.00
_cell.angle_gamma   90.00
#
_symmetry.space_group_name_H-M   'P 1'
#
loop_
_entity.id
_entity.type
_entity.pdbx_description
1 polymer ?
#
loop_
_entity_poly.entity_id
_entity_poly.type
_entity_poly.pdbx_seq_one_letter_code
_entity_poly.pdbx_strand_id
1 'polypeptide(L)'
;MRQISLRPRFARGFALLGSLAIAVIGTAVLVEQPWTWCPSDWSDAPRIHLSSSGSYVVLDGREFQVGGDALLDYMPHIVTSPLDQARANRHPLTIVASIWASSREALGDPAFTCFQVTRGSEVWARRPTTYGTQTMADGYPPGAPSPTPNNAWRMASVNDGPEWPDGGRIELELWASVSGRHYVFVLPPFARMRGG
;
A
#
# COMPACT_ATOMS: atom_id res chain seq x y z
N MET A 1 -57.48 -32.57 42.97
CA MET A 1 -57.29 -32.47 41.51
C MET A 1 -57.15 -31.02 41.09
N ARG A 2 -55.97 -30.62 40.59
CA ARG A 2 -55.73 -29.78 39.40
C ARG A 2 -54.27 -29.30 39.43
N GLN A 3 -53.43 -29.99 38.68
CA GLN A 3 -52.04 -29.66 38.46
C GLN A 3 -52.00 -28.68 37.27
N ILE A 4 -51.58 -27.44 37.50
CA ILE A 4 -51.44 -26.42 36.44
C ILE A 4 -50.10 -26.67 35.75
N SER A 5 -50.14 -27.20 34.52
CA SER A 5 -48.94 -27.27 33.67
C SER A 5 -48.78 -25.95 32.92
N LEU A 6 -47.75 -25.17 33.23
CA LEU A 6 -47.32 -24.04 32.41
C LEU A 6 -46.35 -24.56 31.34
N ARG A 7 -46.79 -24.53 30.07
CA ARG A 7 -45.94 -24.82 28.90
C ARG A 7 -44.93 -23.67 28.70
N PRO A 8 -43.62 -23.95 28.53
CA PRO A 8 -42.67 -22.91 28.13
C PRO A 8 -42.72 -22.75 26.61
N ARG A 9 -43.53 -21.81 26.10
CA ARG A 9 -43.58 -21.47 24.67
C ARG A 9 -42.81 -20.20 24.28
N PHE A 10 -42.04 -19.60 25.20
CA PHE A 10 -41.42 -18.29 25.01
C PHE A 10 -39.89 -18.26 24.87
N ALA A 11 -39.24 -19.39 24.53
CA ALA A 11 -37.78 -19.44 24.44
C ALA A 11 -37.21 -19.66 23.03
N ARG A 12 -38.04 -19.80 21.98
CA ARG A 12 -37.55 -20.14 20.62
C ARG A 12 -37.44 -18.97 19.63
N GLY A 13 -38.06 -17.82 19.90
CA GLY A 13 -38.01 -16.66 19.00
C GLY A 13 -36.70 -15.88 19.05
N PHE A 14 -36.14 -15.67 20.24
CA PHE A 14 -34.93 -14.85 20.43
C PHE A 14 -33.64 -15.58 20.07
N ALA A 15 -33.59 -16.91 20.19
CA ALA A 15 -32.41 -17.69 19.84
C ALA A 15 -32.13 -17.67 18.33
N LEU A 16 -33.18 -17.75 17.49
CA LEU A 16 -33.05 -17.74 16.03
C LEU A 16 -32.66 -16.37 15.47
N LEU A 17 -33.17 -15.28 16.05
CA LEU A 17 -32.81 -13.90 15.66
C LEU A 17 -31.37 -13.53 16.07
N GLY A 18 -30.91 -13.98 17.24
CA GLY A 18 -29.53 -13.76 17.68
C GLY A 18 -28.50 -14.47 16.79
N SER A 19 -28.78 -15.72 16.37
CA SER A 19 -27.90 -16.45 15.45
C SER A 19 -27.88 -15.87 14.03
N LEU A 20 -28.99 -15.29 13.55
CA LEU A 20 -29.02 -14.64 12.23
C LEU A 20 -28.23 -13.32 12.22
N ALA A 21 -28.31 -12.53 13.30
CA ALA A 21 -27.54 -11.30 13.43
C ALA A 21 -26.01 -11.55 13.50
N ILE A 22 -25.58 -12.61 14.21
CA ILE A 22 -24.16 -12.99 14.26
C ILE A 22 -23.68 -13.53 12.91
N ALA A 23 -24.53 -14.26 12.17
CA ALA A 23 -24.18 -14.73 10.82
C ALA A 23 -24.04 -13.57 9.82
N VAL A 24 -24.91 -12.56 9.87
CA VAL A 24 -24.83 -11.36 9.01
C VAL A 24 -23.59 -10.52 9.33
N ILE A 25 -23.25 -10.35 10.62
CA ILE A 25 -22.02 -9.65 11.04
C ILE A 25 -20.77 -10.47 10.64
N GLY A 26 -20.80 -11.79 10.77
CA GLY A 26 -19.72 -12.68 10.33
C GLY A 26 -19.49 -12.64 8.82
N THR A 27 -20.54 -12.53 8.01
CA THR A 27 -20.42 -12.35 6.56
C THR A 27 -20.00 -10.94 6.16
N ALA A 28 -20.41 -9.90 6.88
CA ALA A 28 -19.99 -8.53 6.59
C ALA A 28 -18.48 -8.33 6.84
N VAL A 29 -17.93 -8.92 7.90
CA VAL A 29 -16.49 -8.86 8.20
C VAL A 29 -15.64 -9.64 7.18
N LEU A 30 -16.22 -10.65 6.51
CA LEU A 30 -15.52 -11.42 5.46
C LEU A 30 -15.63 -10.81 4.05
N VAL A 31 -16.52 -9.83 3.82
CA VAL A 31 -16.79 -9.25 2.49
C VAL A 31 -16.12 -7.87 2.29
N GLU A 32 -15.53 -7.27 3.32
CA GLU A 32 -15.04 -5.87 3.23
C GLU A 32 -13.67 -5.65 2.56
N GLN A 33 -12.96 -6.66 2.04
CA GLN A 33 -11.56 -6.45 1.62
C GLN A 33 -11.11 -7.05 0.26
N PRO A 34 -11.95 -7.30 -0.77
CA PRO A 34 -11.40 -7.75 -2.07
C PRO A 34 -10.51 -6.69 -2.75
N TRP A 35 -10.54 -5.43 -2.29
CA TRP A 35 -9.84 -4.30 -2.90
C TRP A 35 -8.46 -3.99 -2.32
N THR A 36 -8.11 -4.54 -1.15
CA THR A 36 -6.84 -4.26 -0.46
C THR A 36 -5.74 -5.27 -0.77
N TRP A 37 -6.10 -6.39 -1.39
CA TRP A 37 -5.17 -7.46 -1.74
C TRP A 37 -4.55 -7.16 -3.10
N CYS A 38 -3.26 -7.41 -3.20
CA CYS A 38 -2.56 -7.31 -4.48
C CYS A 38 -3.13 -8.32 -5.49
N PRO A 39 -3.06 -8.03 -6.80
CA PRO A 39 -3.38 -9.01 -7.83
C PRO A 39 -2.62 -10.32 -7.57
N SER A 40 -3.28 -11.45 -7.79
CA SER A 40 -2.69 -12.75 -7.46
C SER A 40 -1.59 -13.19 -8.44
N ASP A 41 -1.56 -12.64 -9.65
CA ASP A 41 -0.62 -13.08 -10.69
C ASP A 41 -0.32 -11.99 -11.74
N TRP A 42 0.94 -11.56 -11.78
CA TRP A 42 1.56 -10.70 -12.80
C TRP A 42 2.76 -11.40 -13.45
N SER A 43 2.74 -12.73 -13.55
CA SER A 43 3.84 -13.55 -14.10
C SER A 43 4.23 -13.18 -15.53
N ASP A 44 3.28 -12.71 -16.35
CA ASP A 44 3.51 -12.24 -17.72
C ASP A 44 4.06 -10.81 -17.80
N ALA A 45 4.10 -10.06 -16.70
CA ALA A 45 4.58 -8.68 -16.71
C ALA A 45 6.12 -8.64 -16.84
N PRO A 46 6.67 -7.78 -17.72
CA PRO A 46 8.11 -7.56 -17.79
C PRO A 46 8.67 -7.14 -16.42
N ARG A 47 9.73 -7.83 -16.00
CA ARG A 47 10.47 -7.56 -14.76
C ARG A 47 11.70 -6.72 -15.09
N ILE A 48 11.73 -5.50 -14.57
CA ILE A 48 12.79 -4.52 -14.82
C ILE A 48 13.60 -4.37 -13.54
N HIS A 49 14.84 -4.84 -13.57
CA HIS A 49 15.75 -4.72 -12.44
C HIS A 49 16.40 -3.33 -12.43
N LEU A 50 16.18 -2.59 -11.35
CA LEU A 50 16.78 -1.27 -11.17
C LEU A 50 18.21 -1.40 -10.63
N SER A 51 19.10 -0.47 -11.00
CA SER A 51 20.49 -0.47 -10.53
C SER A 51 20.67 0.15 -9.14
N SER A 52 19.67 0.89 -8.65
CA SER A 52 19.66 1.60 -7.37
C SER A 52 18.21 1.75 -6.88
N SER A 53 17.99 2.49 -5.78
CA SER A 53 16.64 2.82 -5.28
C SER A 53 15.80 3.63 -6.27
N GLY A 54 16.41 4.21 -7.32
CA GLY A 54 15.67 4.80 -8.43
C GLY A 54 16.51 4.87 -9.70
N SER A 55 15.93 4.54 -10.84
CA SER A 55 16.66 4.46 -12.12
C SER A 55 15.80 4.96 -13.28
N TYR A 56 16.48 5.45 -14.32
CA TYR A 56 15.84 5.74 -15.60
C TYR A 56 15.53 4.44 -16.33
N VAL A 57 14.31 4.32 -16.84
CA VAL A 57 13.79 3.16 -17.56
C VAL A 57 13.05 3.63 -18.81
N VAL A 58 13.11 2.84 -19.87
CA VAL A 58 12.34 3.09 -21.09
C VAL A 58 11.19 2.10 -21.15
N LEU A 59 9.96 2.60 -21.09
CA LEU A 59 8.72 1.81 -21.14
C LEU A 59 7.95 2.22 -22.39
N ASP A 60 7.69 1.26 -23.28
CA ASP A 60 6.98 1.49 -24.55
C ASP A 60 7.54 2.69 -25.35
N GLY A 61 8.87 2.86 -25.36
CA GLY A 61 9.56 3.93 -26.09
C GLY A 61 9.59 5.30 -25.38
N ARG A 62 9.13 5.39 -24.14
CA ARG A 62 9.11 6.61 -23.33
C ARG A 62 10.02 6.46 -22.11
N GLU A 63 10.76 7.51 -21.79
CA GLU A 63 11.63 7.54 -20.62
C GLU A 63 10.86 7.91 -19.36
N PHE A 64 11.09 7.14 -18.30
CA PHE A 64 10.60 7.39 -16.96
C PHE A 64 11.74 7.26 -15.98
N GLN A 65 11.68 7.97 -14.86
CA GLN A 65 12.48 7.63 -13.69
C GLN A 65 11.57 6.95 -12.68
N VAL A 66 11.91 5.72 -12.30
CA VAL A 66 11.12 4.92 -11.37
C VAL A 66 11.99 4.53 -10.19
N GLY A 67 11.43 4.63 -8.99
CA GLY A 67 12.15 4.26 -7.79
C GLY A 67 11.27 4.20 -6.56
N GLY A 68 11.86 3.76 -5.46
CA GLY A 68 11.26 3.72 -4.16
C GLY A 68 12.26 3.33 -3.09
N ASP A 69 11.80 3.35 -1.86
CA ASP A 69 12.59 2.98 -0.70
C ASP A 69 11.66 2.34 0.35
N ALA A 70 12.23 1.52 1.22
CA ALA A 70 11.53 0.97 2.37
C ALA A 70 12.26 1.31 3.66
N LEU A 71 11.53 1.94 4.56
CA LEU A 71 12.03 2.53 5.78
C LEU A 71 11.25 1.95 6.94
N LEU A 72 11.90 1.84 8.09
CA LEU A 72 11.21 1.56 9.34
C LEU A 72 11.02 2.89 10.04
N ASP A 73 9.80 3.13 10.50
CA ASP A 73 9.46 4.35 11.21
C ASP A 73 10.04 4.31 12.64
N TYR A 74 11.24 4.87 12.83
CA TYR A 74 11.82 5.07 14.17
C TYR A 74 11.66 6.52 14.65
N MET A 75 10.86 7.34 13.96
CA MET A 75 10.64 8.71 14.38
C MET A 75 9.94 8.74 15.75
N PRO A 76 10.37 9.60 16.68
CA PRO A 76 9.65 9.79 17.93
C PRO A 76 8.25 10.34 17.64
N HIS A 77 7.22 9.52 17.85
CA HIS A 77 5.85 10.00 17.73
C HIS A 77 5.46 10.80 18.97
N ILE A 78 4.80 11.95 18.77
CA ILE A 78 4.19 12.70 19.87
C ILE A 78 3.03 11.86 20.39
N VAL A 79 3.17 11.36 21.62
CA VAL A 79 2.13 10.58 22.29
C VAL A 79 1.04 11.53 22.76
N THR A 80 -0.07 11.58 22.02
CA THR A 80 -1.21 12.45 22.35
C THR A 80 -2.41 11.68 22.91
N SER A 81 -2.39 10.35 22.79
CA SER A 81 -3.48 9.48 23.23
C SER A 81 -2.98 8.11 23.74
N PRO A 82 -3.80 7.37 24.51
CA PRO A 82 -3.49 5.99 24.91
C PRO A 82 -3.24 5.04 23.73
N LEU A 83 -3.88 5.29 22.57
CA LEU A 83 -3.65 4.51 21.36
C LEU A 83 -2.24 4.76 20.79
N ASP A 84 -1.78 6.01 20.82
CA ASP A 84 -0.41 6.37 20.41
C ASP A 84 0.61 5.71 21.33
N GLN A 85 0.32 5.67 22.64
CA GLN A 85 1.19 5.02 23.61
C GLN A 85 1.28 3.50 23.40
N ALA A 86 0.19 2.86 23.01
CA ALA A 86 0.18 1.44 22.63
C ALA A 86 0.99 1.15 21.35
N ARG A 87 1.20 2.17 20.50
CA ARG A 87 1.94 2.07 19.24
C ARG A 87 3.35 2.65 19.33
N ALA A 88 3.72 3.30 20.43
CA ALA A 88 4.97 4.04 20.57
C ALA A 88 6.25 3.20 20.42
N ASN A 89 6.16 1.88 20.60
CA ASN A 89 7.27 0.94 20.43
C ASN A 89 7.21 0.15 19.11
N ARG A 90 6.28 0.48 18.21
CA ARG A 90 6.14 -0.17 16.91
C ARG A 90 6.94 0.60 15.87
N HIS A 91 7.63 -0.13 15.01
CA HIS A 91 8.42 0.44 13.91
C HIS A 91 8.03 -0.22 12.59
N PRO A 92 6.79 -0.03 12.13
CA PRO A 92 6.30 -0.72 10.95
C PRO A 92 7.10 -0.33 9.71
N LEU A 93 7.18 -1.27 8.76
CA LEU A 93 7.74 -1.00 7.45
C LEU A 93 6.83 -0.04 6.69
N THR A 94 7.43 1.02 6.17
CA THR A 94 6.83 2.00 5.27
C THR A 94 7.56 1.93 3.94
N ILE A 95 6.83 1.89 2.84
CA ILE A 95 7.40 1.95 1.49
C ILE A 95 6.87 3.19 0.82
N VAL A 96 7.77 3.93 0.18
CA VAL A 96 7.42 5.08 -0.65
C VAL A 96 8.03 4.84 -2.03
N ALA A 97 7.25 5.08 -3.07
CA ALA A 97 7.71 4.96 -4.45
C ALA A 97 7.23 6.12 -5.30
N SER A 98 7.90 6.32 -6.44
CA SER A 98 7.58 7.36 -7.39
C SER A 98 7.86 6.93 -8.84
N ILE A 99 7.04 7.43 -9.76
CA ILE A 99 7.27 7.38 -11.21
C ILE A 99 7.28 8.83 -11.70
N TRP A 100 8.34 9.22 -12.39
CA TRP A 100 8.57 10.55 -12.92
C TRP A 100 8.67 10.52 -14.44
N ALA A 101 8.30 11.63 -15.06
CA ALA A 101 8.52 11.91 -16.47
C ALA A 101 8.80 13.41 -16.68
N SER A 102 9.22 13.78 -17.88
CA SER A 102 9.59 15.16 -18.24
C SER A 102 8.44 16.17 -18.21
N SER A 103 7.19 15.70 -18.28
CA SER A 103 5.98 16.53 -18.21
C SER A 103 4.77 15.69 -17.77
N ARG A 104 3.64 16.35 -17.48
CA ARG A 104 2.39 15.67 -17.11
C ARG A 104 1.85 14.80 -18.25
N GLU A 105 1.96 15.27 -19.49
CA GLU A 105 1.61 14.53 -20.70
C GLU A 105 2.55 13.33 -20.89
N ALA A 106 3.85 13.54 -20.67
CA ALA A 106 4.87 12.50 -20.73
C ALA A 106 4.75 11.48 -19.59
N LEU A 107 4.12 11.84 -18.48
CA LEU A 107 3.78 10.88 -17.43
C LEU A 107 2.56 10.05 -17.86
N GLY A 108 1.47 10.71 -18.28
CA GLY A 108 0.18 10.06 -18.51
C GLY A 108 -0.45 9.61 -17.20
N ASP A 109 -0.94 8.37 -17.15
CA ASP A 109 -1.61 7.80 -15.96
C ASP A 109 -0.95 6.53 -15.40
N PRO A 110 0.37 6.53 -15.12
CA PRO A 110 1.02 5.39 -14.50
C PRO A 110 0.49 5.24 -13.07
N ALA A 111 0.20 4.02 -12.63
CA ALA A 111 -0.30 3.77 -11.29
C ALA A 111 0.38 2.55 -10.68
N PHE A 112 0.91 2.71 -9.47
CA PHE A 112 1.35 1.56 -8.69
C PHE A 112 0.12 0.79 -8.19
N THR A 113 0.13 -0.52 -8.41
CA THR A 113 -1.00 -1.42 -8.13
C THR A 113 -0.74 -2.29 -6.91
N CYS A 114 0.52 -2.62 -6.65
CA CYS A 114 0.95 -3.42 -5.51
C CYS A 114 2.40 -3.12 -5.16
N PHE A 115 2.74 -3.15 -3.88
CA PHE A 115 4.11 -3.33 -3.43
C PHE A 115 4.24 -4.69 -2.77
N GLN A 116 5.28 -5.43 -3.14
CA GLN A 116 5.62 -6.72 -2.53
C GLN A 116 7.02 -6.63 -1.93
N VAL A 117 7.14 -7.11 -0.70
CA VAL A 117 8.40 -7.23 0.02
C VAL A 117 8.62 -8.67 0.42
N THR A 118 9.81 -9.18 0.13
CA THR A 118 10.23 -10.53 0.50
C THR A 118 11.42 -10.46 1.47
N ARG A 119 11.35 -11.26 2.55
CA ARG A 119 12.45 -11.49 3.49
C ARG A 119 12.63 -13.00 3.70
N GLY A 120 13.61 -13.59 3.02
CA GLY A 120 13.76 -15.05 3.03
C GLY A 120 12.52 -15.72 2.44
N SER A 121 11.79 -16.51 3.23
CA SER A 121 10.53 -17.14 2.81
C SER A 121 9.28 -16.33 3.16
N GLU A 122 9.42 -15.22 3.89
CA GLU A 122 8.28 -14.37 4.26
C GLU A 122 7.98 -13.38 3.14
N VAL A 123 6.70 -13.28 2.77
CA VAL A 123 6.20 -12.35 1.76
C VAL A 123 5.14 -11.47 2.40
N TRP A 124 5.27 -10.17 2.18
CA TRP A 124 4.24 -9.20 2.51
C TRP A 124 3.92 -8.38 1.27
N ALA A 125 2.64 -8.25 0.94
CA ALA A 125 2.20 -7.51 -0.22
C ALA A 125 1.00 -6.64 0.15
N ARG A 126 0.99 -5.41 -0.35
CA ARG A 126 -0.11 -4.47 -0.07
C ARG A 126 -0.31 -3.51 -1.23
N ARG A 127 -1.58 -3.20 -1.50
CA ARG A 127 -1.96 -2.14 -2.43
C ARG A 127 -1.55 -0.78 -1.85
N PRO A 128 -0.82 0.06 -2.61
CA PRO A 128 -0.42 1.38 -2.13
C PRO A 128 -1.52 2.41 -2.25
N THR A 129 -1.47 3.39 -1.36
CA THR A 129 -2.16 4.67 -1.56
C THR A 129 -1.43 5.43 -2.64
N THR A 130 -2.09 5.65 -3.77
CA THR A 130 -1.54 6.42 -4.90
C THR A 130 -2.01 7.87 -4.80
N TYR A 131 -1.07 8.80 -4.82
CA TYR A 131 -1.36 10.23 -4.79
C TYR A 131 -1.66 10.75 -6.20
N GLY A 132 -2.28 11.92 -6.30
CA GLY A 132 -2.49 12.59 -7.59
C GLY A 132 -1.17 12.92 -8.28
N THR A 133 -1.21 13.09 -9.60
CA THR A 133 -0.06 13.60 -10.35
C THR A 133 0.30 14.99 -9.87
N GLN A 134 1.57 15.19 -9.56
CA GLN A 134 2.16 16.45 -9.15
C GLN A 134 3.12 16.93 -10.22
N THR A 135 3.28 18.24 -10.33
CA THR A 135 4.30 18.90 -11.16
C THR A 135 5.03 19.95 -10.34
N MET A 136 6.22 20.37 -10.76
CA MET A 136 6.93 21.46 -10.07
C MET A 136 6.12 22.76 -10.11
N ALA A 137 5.34 23.00 -11.17
CA ALA A 137 4.47 24.16 -11.28
C ALA A 137 3.35 24.20 -10.23
N ASP A 138 2.93 23.05 -9.68
CA ASP A 138 1.82 22.98 -8.72
C ASP A 138 2.16 23.69 -7.39
N GLY A 139 3.45 23.90 -7.10
CA GLY A 139 3.93 24.65 -5.94
C GLY A 139 4.08 26.15 -6.15
N TYR A 140 3.82 26.67 -7.35
CA TYR A 140 3.99 28.11 -7.67
C TYR A 140 2.67 28.89 -7.58
N PRO A 141 2.74 30.21 -7.30
CA PRO A 141 1.56 31.06 -7.29
C PRO A 141 0.82 31.06 -8.63
N PRO A 142 -0.52 31.22 -8.64
CA PRO A 142 -1.28 31.37 -9.88
C PRO A 142 -0.73 32.50 -10.75
N GLY A 143 -0.46 32.21 -12.03
CA GLY A 143 0.07 33.17 -13.00
C GLY A 143 1.60 33.31 -13.03
N ALA A 144 2.33 32.63 -12.14
CA ALA A 144 3.78 32.49 -12.29
C ALA A 144 4.10 31.65 -13.53
N PRO A 145 5.17 31.97 -14.29
CA PRO A 145 5.63 31.13 -15.38
C PRO A 145 5.99 29.75 -14.84
N SER A 146 5.60 28.69 -15.55
CA SER A 146 5.93 27.33 -15.15
C SER A 146 7.46 27.13 -15.14
N PRO A 147 8.02 26.48 -14.11
CA PRO A 147 9.43 26.13 -14.09
C PRO A 147 9.76 25.24 -15.30
N THR A 148 10.93 25.44 -15.90
CA THR A 148 11.44 24.60 -16.98
C THR A 148 12.74 23.92 -16.52
N PRO A 149 12.82 22.57 -16.55
CA PRO A 149 11.79 21.62 -17.00
C PRO A 149 10.62 21.50 -16.00
N ASN A 150 9.38 21.29 -16.48
CA ASN A 150 8.22 21.09 -15.61
C ASN A 150 7.96 19.59 -15.40
N ASN A 151 8.91 18.91 -14.76
CA ASN A 151 8.81 17.47 -14.50
C ASN A 151 7.53 17.14 -13.73
N ALA A 152 6.96 15.98 -14.03
CA ALA A 152 5.78 15.47 -13.37
C ALA A 152 6.07 14.13 -12.70
N TRP A 153 5.45 13.89 -11.56
CA TRP A 153 5.60 12.64 -10.83
C TRP A 153 4.31 12.19 -10.18
N ARG A 154 4.22 10.89 -9.92
CA ARG A 154 3.17 10.29 -9.10
C ARG A 154 3.80 9.49 -7.99
N MET A 155 3.45 9.84 -6.75
CA MET A 155 3.90 9.14 -5.55
C MET A 155 2.92 8.03 -5.20
N ALA A 156 3.41 6.99 -4.54
CA ALA A 156 2.58 6.02 -3.86
C ALA A 156 3.26 5.51 -2.58
N SER A 157 2.46 5.16 -1.57
CA SER A 157 2.98 4.68 -0.30
C SER A 157 2.13 3.57 0.32
N VAL A 158 2.78 2.73 1.13
CA VAL A 158 2.13 1.83 2.10
C VAL A 158 2.78 2.04 3.45
N ASN A 159 1.96 2.01 4.50
CA ASN A 159 2.40 2.07 5.89
C ASN A 159 1.93 0.80 6.60
N ASP A 160 2.27 0.68 7.89
CA ASP A 160 1.85 -0.43 8.76
C ASP A 160 2.29 -1.81 8.24
N GLY A 161 3.46 -1.88 7.59
CA GLY A 161 4.06 -3.15 7.17
C GLY A 161 4.70 -3.94 8.32
N PRO A 162 5.26 -5.13 8.02
CA PRO A 162 5.81 -6.03 9.02
C PRO A 162 7.03 -5.44 9.73
N GLU A 163 7.13 -5.74 11.03
CA GLU A 163 8.25 -5.35 11.89
C GLU A 163 9.29 -6.46 11.92
N TRP A 164 10.11 -6.52 10.87
CA TRP A 164 11.27 -7.41 10.83
C TRP A 164 12.47 -6.85 11.64
N PRO A 165 13.58 -7.58 11.86
CA PRO A 165 14.78 -7.09 12.54
C PRO A 165 15.68 -6.20 11.69
N ASP A 166 16.29 -5.19 12.32
CA ASP A 166 17.18 -4.22 11.67
C ASP A 166 18.36 -4.88 10.97
N GLY A 167 18.79 -4.29 9.84
CA GLY A 167 19.86 -4.85 9.01
C GLY A 167 19.46 -6.10 8.22
N GLY A 168 18.23 -6.61 8.36
CA GLY A 168 17.70 -7.64 7.49
C GLY A 168 17.69 -7.20 6.03
N ARG A 169 18.17 -8.07 5.14
CA ARG A 169 18.06 -7.87 3.68
C ARG A 169 16.63 -8.17 3.25
N ILE A 170 16.05 -7.25 2.49
CA ILE A 170 14.72 -7.42 1.88
C ILE A 170 14.83 -7.23 0.38
N GLU A 171 13.90 -7.83 -0.35
CA GLU A 171 13.69 -7.60 -1.78
C GLU A 171 12.38 -6.84 -1.94
N LEU A 172 12.38 -5.79 -2.77
CA LEU A 172 11.23 -4.93 -2.99
C LEU A 172 10.84 -4.95 -4.47
N GLU A 173 9.58 -5.27 -4.72
CA GLU A 173 8.95 -5.17 -6.02
C GLU A 173 7.88 -4.08 -6.02
N LEU A 174 7.92 -3.23 -7.03
CA LEU A 174 6.91 -2.21 -7.30
C LEU A 174 6.15 -2.60 -8.56
N TRP A 175 4.88 -2.95 -8.39
CA TRP A 175 4.02 -3.35 -9.50
C TRP A 175 3.28 -2.12 -9.99
N ALA A 176 3.38 -1.82 -11.29
CA ALA A 176 2.72 -0.66 -11.89
C ALA A 176 2.00 -1.00 -13.20
N SER A 177 0.91 -0.28 -13.46
CA SER A 177 0.33 -0.17 -14.79
C SER A 177 0.79 1.16 -15.39
N VAL A 178 1.40 1.12 -16.58
CA VAL A 178 1.83 2.30 -17.33
C VAL A 178 1.17 2.23 -18.70
N SER A 179 0.35 3.22 -19.03
CA SER A 179 -0.43 3.24 -20.28
C SER A 179 -1.27 1.96 -20.52
N GLY A 180 -1.75 1.33 -19.45
CA GLY A 180 -2.56 0.10 -19.50
C GLY A 180 -1.76 -1.20 -19.55
N ARG A 181 -0.42 -1.15 -19.59
CA ARG A 181 0.46 -2.32 -19.58
C ARG A 181 1.09 -2.52 -18.20
N HIS A 182 1.20 -3.77 -17.76
CA HIS A 182 1.76 -4.13 -16.46
C HIS A 182 3.28 -4.24 -16.50
N TYR A 183 3.93 -3.78 -15.44
CA TYR A 183 5.38 -3.80 -15.22
C TYR A 183 5.70 -4.11 -13.77
N VAL A 184 6.76 -4.87 -13.54
CA VAL A 184 7.30 -5.10 -12.20
C VAL A 184 8.70 -4.50 -12.13
N PHE A 185 8.88 -3.49 -11.29
CA PHE A 185 10.19 -2.92 -11.00
C PHE A 185 10.79 -3.63 -9.79
N VAL A 186 11.93 -4.27 -9.98
CA VAL A 186 12.65 -5.01 -8.93
C VAL A 186 13.79 -4.13 -8.45
N LEU A 187 13.69 -3.65 -7.21
CA LEU A 187 14.75 -2.83 -6.62
C LEU A 187 15.90 -3.73 -6.14
N PRO A 188 17.15 -3.23 -6.17
CA PRO A 188 18.26 -3.97 -5.62
C PRO A 188 18.01 -4.20 -4.12
N PRO A 189 18.38 -5.37 -3.55
CA PRO A 189 18.17 -5.62 -2.14
C PRO A 189 18.92 -4.60 -1.30
N PHE A 190 18.21 -3.90 -0.41
CA PHE A 190 18.82 -2.94 0.51
C PHE A 190 18.63 -3.40 1.96
N ALA A 191 19.61 -3.06 2.80
CA ALA A 191 19.49 -3.26 4.23
C ALA A 191 18.47 -2.24 4.76
N ARG A 192 17.51 -2.70 5.56
CA ARG A 192 16.54 -1.78 6.16
C ARG A 192 17.26 -0.74 7.00
N MET A 193 16.97 0.53 6.72
CA MET A 193 17.52 1.66 7.46
C MET A 193 16.62 1.99 8.64
N ARG A 194 17.22 2.40 9.77
CA ARG A 194 16.46 3.12 10.80
C ARG A 194 16.08 4.48 10.23
N GLY A 195 14.80 4.71 9.93
CA GLY A 195 14.31 6.03 9.54
C GLY A 195 14.30 6.93 10.77
N GLY A 196 15.12 7.98 10.77
CA GLY A 196 15.22 8.96 11.86
C GLY A 196 14.21 10.10 11.74
#